data_AF-A0A527TM45-F1
#
_entry.id   AF-A0A527TM45-F1
#
_cell.length_a   1.000
_cell.length_b   1.000
_cell.length_c   1.000
_cell.angle_alpha   90.00
_cell.angle_beta   90.00
_cell.angle_gamma   90.00
#
_symmetry.space_group_name_H-M   'P 1'
#
loop_
_entity.id
_entity.type
_entity.pdbx_description
1 polymer ?
#
loop_
_entity_poly.entity_id
_entity_poly.type
_entity_poly.pdbx_seq_one_letter_code
_entity_poly.pdbx_strand_id
1 'polypeptide(L)'
;IGDAAAYRHWFTGGDVRLESVQNATDQARLAARTILGHAEPFTAVPWFWSDIGDMKLQMVGLTQGGDSHVMLGDLTENKFSIYH
;
A
#
# COMPACT_ATOMS: atom_id res chain seq x y z
N ILE A 1 14.82 0.33 -5.96
CA ILE A 1 13.75 -0.42 -5.26
C ILE A 1 13.52 0.20 -3.89
N GLY A 2 12.35 -0.02 -3.27
CA GLY A 2 12.05 0.42 -1.90
C GLY A 2 11.86 1.92 -1.76
N ASP A 3 12.11 2.43 -0.56
CA ASP A 3 11.76 3.78 -0.10
C ASP A 3 12.31 4.92 -0.99
N ALA A 4 13.46 4.70 -1.62
CA ALA A 4 14.10 5.69 -2.49
C ALA A 4 13.51 5.72 -3.93
N ALA A 5 12.65 4.75 -4.29
CA ALA A 5 12.15 4.61 -5.65
C ALA A 5 10.76 5.23 -5.81
N ALA A 6 10.68 6.26 -6.67
CA ALA A 6 9.41 6.74 -7.20
C ALA A 6 8.99 5.89 -8.42
N TYR A 7 7.70 5.61 -8.55
CA TYR A 7 7.15 4.89 -9.70
C TYR A 7 5.73 5.39 -10.03
N ARG A 8 5.32 5.20 -11.28
CA ARG A 8 3.98 5.52 -11.74
C ARG A 8 3.00 4.47 -11.22
N HIS A 9 2.10 4.85 -10.32
CA HIS A 9 1.14 3.93 -9.72
C HIS A 9 0.11 3.45 -10.76
N TRP A 10 -0.11 2.14 -10.81
CA TRP A 10 -0.89 1.50 -11.88
C TRP A 10 -2.38 1.88 -11.89
N PHE A 11 -2.97 2.10 -10.71
CA PHE A 11 -4.40 2.40 -10.58
C PHE A 11 -4.71 3.90 -10.67
N THR A 12 -4.00 4.70 -9.88
CA THR A 12 -4.25 6.16 -9.76
C THR A 12 -3.60 6.95 -10.89
N GLY A 13 -2.55 6.40 -11.47
CA GLY A 13 -1.70 7.11 -12.39
C GLY A 13 -0.97 8.33 -11.80
N GLY A 14 -0.86 8.44 -10.48
CA GLY A 14 0.09 9.39 -9.88
C GLY A 14 1.49 8.79 -9.85
N ASP A 15 2.52 9.63 -9.86
CA ASP A 15 3.83 9.19 -9.36
C ASP A 15 3.75 9.08 -7.83
N VAL A 16 4.21 7.95 -7.30
CA VAL A 16 4.22 7.68 -5.86
C VAL A 16 5.59 7.20 -5.42
N ARG A 17 5.91 7.46 -4.16
CA ARG A 17 7.08 6.91 -3.47
C ARG A 17 6.60 6.35 -2.15
N LEU A 18 6.64 5.03 -1.99
CA LEU A 18 6.08 4.35 -0.83
C LEU A 18 7.19 3.86 0.10
N GLU A 19 7.03 4.17 1.39
CA GLU A 19 7.98 3.80 2.44
C GLU A 19 7.35 2.67 3.28
N SER A 20 7.39 1.44 2.75
CA SER A 20 6.82 0.28 3.42
C SER A 20 7.60 -0.99 3.16
N VAL A 21 7.56 -1.89 4.14
CA VAL A 21 8.16 -3.22 4.04
C VAL A 21 7.61 -3.98 2.84
N GLN A 22 6.29 -3.93 2.61
CA GLN A 22 5.70 -4.59 1.45
C GLN A 22 6.19 -3.99 0.14
N ASN A 23 6.16 -2.66 -0.01
CA ASN A 23 6.64 -2.02 -1.23
C ASN A 23 8.10 -2.38 -1.53
N ALA A 24 8.98 -2.31 -0.53
CA ALA A 24 10.37 -2.69 -0.68
C ALA A 24 10.53 -4.16 -1.11
N THR A 25 9.78 -5.07 -0.48
CA THR A 25 9.82 -6.50 -0.77
C THR A 25 9.35 -6.81 -2.19
N ASP A 26 8.22 -6.24 -2.61
CA ASP A 26 7.63 -6.54 -3.91
C ASP A 26 8.41 -5.89 -5.06
N GLN A 27 8.94 -4.68 -4.87
CA GLN A 27 9.88 -4.10 -5.84
C GLN A 27 11.17 -4.93 -5.95
N ALA A 28 11.69 -5.47 -4.84
CA ALA A 28 12.86 -6.34 -4.86
C ALA A 28 12.59 -7.63 -5.65
N ARG A 29 11.45 -8.27 -5.43
CA ARG A 29 11.02 -9.47 -6.18
C ARG A 29 10.90 -9.19 -7.67
N LEU A 30 10.24 -8.09 -8.03
CA LEU A 30 10.09 -7.71 -9.44
C LEU A 30 11.47 -7.43 -10.09
N ALA A 31 12.36 -6.70 -9.40
CA ALA A 31 13.68 -6.42 -9.91
C ALA A 31 14.48 -7.71 -10.15
N ALA A 32 14.45 -8.65 -9.20
CA ALA A 32 15.11 -9.95 -9.35
C ALA A 32 14.54 -10.76 -10.52
N ARG A 33 13.21 -10.85 -10.64
CA ARG A 33 12.51 -11.50 -11.77
C ARG A 33 12.91 -10.89 -13.11
N THR A 34 12.97 -9.56 -13.17
CA THR A 34 13.34 -8.81 -14.38
C THR A 34 14.78 -9.11 -14.79
N ILE A 35 15.72 -9.14 -13.85
CA ILE A 35 17.13 -9.52 -14.11
C ILE A 35 17.23 -10.94 -14.68
N LEU A 36 16.37 -11.86 -14.24
CA LEU A 36 16.30 -13.24 -14.74
C LEU A 36 15.50 -13.40 -16.05
N GLY A 37 15.05 -12.30 -16.67
CA GLY A 37 14.33 -12.33 -17.95
C GLY A 37 12.81 -12.52 -17.83
N HIS A 38 12.23 -12.43 -16.63
CA HIS A 38 10.79 -12.56 -16.37
C HIS A 38 10.17 -11.20 -16.01
N ALA A 39 10.30 -10.22 -16.91
CA ALA A 39 9.75 -8.88 -16.70
C ALA A 39 8.21 -8.90 -16.68
N GLU A 40 7.62 -8.18 -15.72
CA GLU A 40 6.18 -8.01 -15.57
C GLU A 40 5.83 -6.61 -15.05
N PRO A 41 4.61 -6.09 -15.29
CA PRO A 41 4.19 -4.81 -14.73
C PRO A 41 4.13 -4.83 -13.20
N PHE A 42 4.53 -3.73 -12.55
CA PHE A 42 4.37 -3.58 -11.10
C PHE A 42 2.93 -3.15 -10.74
N THR A 43 2.07 -4.13 -10.43
CA THR A 43 0.63 -3.92 -10.16
C THR A 43 0.20 -4.29 -8.74
N ALA A 44 1.16 -4.35 -7.81
CA ALA A 44 0.86 -4.62 -6.41
C ALA A 44 -0.09 -3.56 -5.82
N VAL A 45 -1.06 -3.99 -5.02
CA VAL A 45 -1.90 -3.09 -4.22
C VAL A 45 -1.12 -2.73 -2.96
N PRO A 46 -0.80 -1.44 -2.71
CA PRO A 46 -0.07 -1.04 -1.52
C PRO A 46 -0.80 -1.44 -0.25
N TRP A 47 -0.08 -1.92 0.75
CA TRP A 47 -0.64 -2.11 2.09
C TRP A 47 0.39 -1.88 3.18
N PHE A 48 -0.12 -1.51 4.35
CA PHE A 48 0.66 -1.09 5.51
C PHE A 48 0.02 -1.65 6.78
N TRP A 49 0.80 -1.69 7.85
CA TRP A 49 0.29 -1.94 9.18
C TRP A 49 1.00 -1.06 10.19
N SER A 50 0.39 -0.90 11.35
CA SER A 50 1.03 -0.28 12.51
C SER A 50 0.54 -0.96 13.78
N ASP A 51 1.49 -1.17 14.69
CA ASP A 51 1.23 -1.64 16.05
C ASP A 51 1.35 -0.44 16.99
N ILE A 52 0.25 -0.02 17.61
CA ILE A 52 0.19 1.17 18.46
C ILE A 52 -0.41 0.76 19.80
N GLY A 53 0.43 0.47 20.79
CA GLY A 53 -0.02 -0.10 22.05
C GLY A 53 -0.69 -1.46 21.84
N ASP A 54 -1.94 -1.60 22.29
CA ASP A 54 -2.79 -2.78 22.09
C ASP A 54 -3.54 -2.78 20.74
N MET A 55 -3.46 -1.69 19.97
CA MET A 55 -4.16 -1.53 18.70
C MET A 55 -3.37 -2.12 17.54
N LYS A 56 -4.11 -2.77 16.63
CA LYS A 56 -3.62 -3.27 15.34
C LYS A 56 -4.28 -2.49 14.21
N LEU A 57 -3.50 -1.65 13.52
CA LEU A 57 -3.95 -0.93 12.34
C LEU A 57 -3.48 -1.67 11.09
N GLN A 58 -4.40 -1.87 10.13
CA GLN A 58 -4.10 -2.40 8.81
C GLN A 58 -4.71 -1.48 7.75
N MET A 59 -3.96 -1.15 6.71
CA MET A 59 -4.40 -0.29 5.62
C MET A 59 -4.10 -0.96 4.28
N VAL A 60 -5.03 -0.87 3.33
CA VAL A 60 -4.89 -1.38 1.97
C VAL A 60 -5.33 -0.31 0.98
N GLY A 61 -4.57 -0.14 -0.10
CA GLY A 61 -4.76 0.91 -1.08
C GLY A 61 -4.17 2.26 -0.67
N LEU A 62 -4.42 3.27 -1.50
CA LEU A 62 -4.07 4.67 -1.27
C LEU A 62 -5.36 5.46 -1.18
N THR A 63 -5.49 6.33 -0.18
CA THR A 63 -6.70 7.13 0.06
C THR A 63 -6.80 8.36 -0.86
N GLN A 64 -5.75 8.65 -1.62
CA GLN A 64 -5.71 9.81 -2.50
C GLN A 64 -6.73 9.67 -3.64
N GLY A 65 -7.64 10.64 -3.74
CA GLY A 65 -8.70 10.67 -4.75
C GLY A 65 -10.08 10.26 -4.25
N GLY A 66 -10.20 9.79 -3.01
CA GLY A 66 -11.51 9.61 -2.36
C GLY A 66 -12.14 10.96 -2.02
N ASP A 67 -13.43 11.12 -2.32
CA ASP A 67 -14.22 12.33 -2.02
C ASP A 67 -15.17 12.14 -0.82
N SER A 68 -15.28 10.91 -0.34
CA SER A 68 -16.18 10.48 0.71
C SER A 68 -15.56 9.35 1.50
N HIS A 69 -16.19 8.98 2.61
CA HIS A 69 -15.81 7.78 3.35
C HIS A 69 -17.04 7.12 3.95
N VAL A 70 -16.97 5.80 4.10
CA VAL A 70 -17.99 4.99 4.76
C VAL A 70 -17.35 4.28 5.94
N MET A 71 -17.98 4.43 7.11
CA MET A 71 -17.53 3.75 8.32
C MET A 71 -18.32 2.45 8.52
N LEU A 72 -17.60 1.38 8.86
CA LEU A 72 -18.18 0.11 9.26
C LEU A 72 -17.71 -0.23 10.67
N GLY A 73 -18.65 -0.43 11.59
CA GLY A 73 -18.38 -0.69 13.00
C GLY A 73 -18.56 0.56 13.87
N ASP A 74 -17.97 0.53 15.06
CA ASP A 74 -18.08 1.58 16.07
C ASP A 74 -16.68 2.06 16.50
N LEU A 75 -16.45 3.37 16.44
CA LEU A 75 -15.21 4.01 16.87
C LEU A 75 -14.94 3.79 18.36
N THR A 76 -15.99 3.71 19.17
CA THR A 76 -15.89 3.54 20.63
C THR A 76 -15.45 2.13 21.02
N GLU A 77 -15.66 1.14 20.14
CA GLU A 77 -15.21 -0.25 20.34
C GLU A 77 -13.77 -0.47 19.87
N ASN A 78 -13.12 0.55 19.28
CA ASN A 78 -11.78 0.46 18.69
C ASN A 78 -11.64 -0.70 17.68
N LYS A 79 -12.75 -1.03 17.01
CA LYS A 79 -12.89 -2.14 16.06
C LYS A 79 -13.79 -1.68 14.92
N PHE A 80 -13.17 -1.06 13.93
CA PHE A 80 -13.88 -0.46 12.80
C PHE A 80 -13.02 -0.49 11.54
N SER A 81 -13.67 -0.27 10.41
CA SER A 81 -13.03 -0.02 9.11
C SER A 81 -13.52 1.30 8.54
N ILE A 82 -12.64 2.02 7.86
CA ILE A 82 -12.98 3.19 7.06
C ILE A 82 -12.68 2.87 5.60
N TYR A 83 -13.71 2.96 4.76
CA TYR A 83 -13.59 2.87 3.32
C TYR A 83 -13.49 4.27 2.75
N HIS A 84 -12.51 4.49 1.88
CA HIS A 84 -12.25 5.75 1.17
C HIS A 84 -12.56 5.61 -0.31
#